data_AF-A0A522C5K9-F1
#
_entry.id   AF-A0A522C5K9-F1
#
_cell.length_a   1.000
_cell.length_b   1.000
_cell.length_c   1.000
_cell.angle_alpha   90.00
_cell.angle_beta   90.00
_cell.angle_gamma   90.00
#
_symmetry.space_group_name_H-M   'P 1'
#
loop_
_entity.id
_entity.type
_entity.pdbx_description
1 polymer ?
#
loop_
_entity_poly.entity_id
_entity_poly.type
_entity_poly.pdbx_seq_one_letter_code
_entity_poly.pdbx_strand_id
1 'polypeptide(L)'
;MAAATTKDETPQRSRLLLLDGHSLAYRAFFALPVENFSTTTGQPTNAVYGFTAMLINVLRDEQPTHVAVSFDVSRSTFRTEEYADYKAGRAETPTDFKGQVSLVREVLDALR
;
A
#
# COMPACT_ATOMS: atom_id res chain seq x y z
N MET A 1 32.91 30.11 32.50
CA MET A 1 32.01 28.94 32.36
C MET A 1 30.95 29.29 31.34
N ALA A 2 30.98 28.68 30.15
CA ALA A 2 29.98 28.89 29.13
C ALA A 2 28.75 28.03 29.47
N ALA A 3 27.57 28.65 29.56
CA ALA A 3 26.31 27.95 29.74
C ALA A 3 26.04 27.10 28.50
N ALA A 4 25.87 25.80 28.69
CA ALA A 4 25.46 24.88 27.63
C ALA A 4 24.01 25.20 27.23
N THR A 5 23.82 25.58 25.97
CA THR A 5 22.50 25.79 25.37
C THR A 5 21.77 24.44 25.34
N THR A 6 20.74 24.30 26.17
CA THR A 6 19.81 23.17 26.13
C THR A 6 19.07 23.20 24.80
N LYS A 7 19.32 22.19 23.97
CA LYS A 7 18.55 21.94 22.74
C LYS A 7 17.11 21.69 23.17
N ASP A 8 16.17 22.54 22.74
CA ASP A 8 14.74 22.35 23.00
C ASP A 8 14.29 20.96 22.54
N GLU A 9 13.99 20.07 23.50
CA GLU A 9 13.33 18.80 23.24
C GLU A 9 11.85 19.07 22.95
N THR A 10 11.54 19.37 21.70
CA THR A 10 10.13 19.32 21.26
C THR A 10 9.71 17.85 21.29
N PRO A 11 8.63 17.47 22.00
CA PRO A 11 8.21 16.07 22.06
C PRO A 11 7.96 15.58 20.64
N GLN A 12 8.63 14.49 20.26
CA GLN A 12 8.52 13.89 18.94
C GLN A 12 7.05 13.58 18.66
N ARG A 13 6.39 14.41 17.85
CA ARG A 13 4.95 14.27 17.56
C ARG A 13 4.71 12.90 16.95
N SER A 14 3.85 12.11 17.58
CA SER A 14 3.41 10.85 17.01
C SER A 14 2.73 11.09 15.66
N ARG A 15 3.15 10.35 14.63
CA ARG A 15 2.67 10.47 13.26
C ARG A 15 2.16 9.11 12.80
N LEU A 16 0.88 9.06 12.43
CA LEU A 16 0.24 7.89 11.84
C LEU A 16 0.23 8.02 10.31
N LEU A 17 0.81 7.04 9.63
CA LEU A 17 0.69 6.86 8.19
C LEU A 17 -0.44 5.85 7.90
N LEU A 18 -1.53 6.30 7.30
CA LEU A 18 -2.66 5.47 6.88
C LEU A 18 -2.65 5.30 5.37
N LEU A 19 -2.57 4.05 4.90
CA LEU A 19 -2.45 3.70 3.49
C LEU A 19 -3.69 2.93 3.00
N ASP A 20 -4.14 3.25 1.79
CA ASP A 20 -5.06 2.43 1.01
C ASP A 20 -4.25 1.39 0.22
N GLY A 21 -4.23 0.15 0.70
CA GLY A 21 -3.44 -0.93 0.13
C GLY A 21 -3.91 -1.35 -1.27
N HIS A 22 -5.23 -1.33 -1.52
CA HIS A 22 -5.76 -1.69 -2.84
C HIS A 22 -5.42 -0.63 -3.89
N SER A 23 -5.64 0.64 -3.57
CA SER A 23 -5.33 1.75 -4.48
C SER A 23 -3.83 1.82 -4.80
N LEU A 24 -2.97 1.65 -3.79
CA LEU A 24 -1.51 1.64 -4.00
C LEU A 24 -1.04 0.44 -4.82
N ALA A 25 -1.52 -0.76 -4.51
CA ALA A 25 -1.17 -1.95 -5.29
C ALA A 25 -1.65 -1.82 -6.75
N TYR A 26 -2.87 -1.30 -6.96
CA TYR A 26 -3.41 -1.09 -8.31
C TYR A 26 -2.58 -0.07 -9.08
N ARG A 27 -2.18 1.03 -8.43
CA ARG A 27 -1.24 2.01 -9.02
C ARG A 27 0.09 1.36 -9.39
N ALA A 28 0.65 0.52 -8.53
CA ALA A 28 1.88 -0.21 -8.82
C ALA A 28 1.75 -1.16 -10.03
N PHE A 29 0.62 -1.87 -10.12
CA PHE A 29 0.34 -2.81 -11.20
C PHE A 29 0.37 -2.15 -12.58
N PHE A 30 -0.20 -0.96 -12.73
CA PHE A 30 -0.20 -0.25 -14.01
C PHE A 30 1.06 0.59 -14.27
N ALA A 31 1.82 0.92 -13.22
CA ALA A 31 3.04 1.72 -13.36
C ALA A 31 4.25 0.93 -13.87
N LEU A 32 4.26 -0.40 -13.68
CA LEU A 32 5.42 -1.24 -13.96
C LEU A 32 5.07 -2.33 -15.01
N PRO A 33 5.90 -2.50 -16.05
CA PRO A 33 5.68 -3.50 -17.09
C PRO A 33 5.86 -4.92 -16.52
N VAL A 34 4.82 -5.75 -16.59
CA VAL A 34 4.80 -7.10 -16.01
C VAL A 34 5.91 -8.01 -16.54
N GLU A 35 6.35 -7.80 -17.79
CA GLU A 35 7.40 -8.56 -18.48
C GLU A 35 8.74 -8.56 -17.73
N ASN A 36 8.99 -7.52 -16.92
CA ASN A 36 10.22 -7.39 -16.14
C ASN A 36 10.07 -7.90 -14.70
N PHE A 37 8.87 -8.32 -14.29
CA PHE A 37 8.54 -8.66 -12.91
C PHE A 37 7.67 -9.91 -12.84
N SER A 38 8.33 -11.06 -13.04
CA SER A 38 7.75 -12.38 -12.83
C SER A 38 8.72 -13.29 -12.08
N THR A 39 8.21 -14.21 -11.29
CA THR A 39 9.02 -15.29 -10.70
C THR A 39 9.54 -16.24 -11.78
N THR A 40 10.45 -17.15 -11.42
CA THR A 40 10.89 -18.25 -12.29
C THR A 40 9.76 -19.21 -12.65
N THR A 41 8.67 -19.22 -11.88
CA THR A 41 7.45 -19.99 -12.13
C THR A 41 6.41 -19.21 -12.95
N GLY A 42 6.73 -17.98 -13.38
CA GLY A 42 5.86 -17.15 -14.23
C GLY A 42 4.80 -16.34 -13.47
N GLN A 43 4.81 -16.33 -12.13
CA GLN A 43 3.87 -15.52 -11.33
C GLN A 43 4.23 -14.03 -11.46
N PRO A 44 3.30 -13.16 -11.94
CA PRO A 44 3.50 -11.72 -11.94
C PRO A 44 3.71 -11.16 -10.53
N THR A 45 4.65 -10.21 -10.40
CA THR A 45 5.02 -9.57 -9.12
C THR A 45 5.20 -8.05 -9.23
N ASN A 46 4.83 -7.43 -10.36
CA ASN A 46 4.95 -6.00 -10.60
C ASN A 46 4.21 -5.14 -9.56
N ALA A 47 3.00 -5.55 -9.15
CA ALA A 47 2.24 -4.83 -8.12
C ALA A 47 2.93 -4.96 -6.75
N VAL A 48 3.46 -6.14 -6.42
CA VAL A 48 4.18 -6.40 -5.17
C VAL A 48 5.45 -5.55 -5.08
N TYR A 49 6.25 -5.55 -6.15
CA TYR A 49 7.48 -4.77 -6.22
C TYR A 49 7.19 -3.27 -6.10
N GLY A 50 6.30 -2.74 -6.93
CA GLY A 50 5.97 -1.32 -6.93
C GLY A 50 5.35 -0.86 -5.62
N PHE A 51 4.45 -1.65 -5.03
CA PHE A 51 3.89 -1.36 -3.70
C PHE A 51 4.98 -1.28 -2.63
N THR A 52 5.87 -2.27 -2.60
CA THR A 52 6.95 -2.34 -1.60
C THR A 52 7.92 -1.17 -1.74
N ALA A 53 8.31 -0.81 -2.98
CA ALA A 53 9.17 0.34 -3.24
C ALA A 53 8.51 1.65 -2.78
N MET A 54 7.22 1.86 -3.10
CA MET A 54 6.48 3.03 -2.63
C MET A 54 6.39 3.08 -1.10
N LEU A 55 6.15 1.94 -0.45
CA LEU A 55 6.10 1.83 1.00
C LEU A 55 7.45 2.20 1.64
N ILE A 56 8.55 1.62 1.17
CA ILE A 56 9.90 1.89 1.70
C ILE A 56 10.24 3.38 1.56
N ASN A 57 9.92 4.00 0.42
CA ASN A 57 10.19 5.42 0.19
C ASN A 57 9.41 6.30 1.18
N VAL A 58 8.10 6.08 1.34
CA VAL A 58 7.31 6.90 2.27
C VAL A 58 7.71 6.68 3.73
N LEU A 59 8.09 5.46 4.13
CA LEU A 59 8.60 5.19 5.48
C LEU A 59 9.91 5.93 5.74
N ARG A 60 10.80 5.96 4.75
CA ARG A 60 12.07 6.70 4.83
C ARG A 60 11.85 8.21 4.93
N ASP A 61 10.96 8.74 4.10
CA ASP A 61 10.79 10.20 3.95
C ASP A 61 9.96 10.78 5.11
N GLU A 62 8.88 10.09 5.52
CA GLU A 62 7.94 10.61 6.52
C GLU A 62 8.25 10.19 7.95
N GLN A 63 9.11 9.17 8.14
CA GLN A 63 9.50 8.60 9.44
C GLN A 63 8.32 8.50 10.43
N PRO A 64 7.21 7.82 10.06
CA PRO A 64 6.03 7.75 10.91
C PRO A 64 6.31 6.90 12.15
N THR A 65 5.60 7.18 13.24
CA THR A 65 5.67 6.36 14.46
C THR A 65 4.70 5.18 14.41
N HIS A 66 3.65 5.27 13.59
CA HIS A 66 2.64 4.23 13.41
C HIS A 66 2.28 4.10 11.94
N VAL A 67 1.99 2.88 11.49
CA VAL A 67 1.60 2.59 10.12
C VAL A 67 0.36 1.69 10.13
N ALA A 68 -0.63 2.02 9.32
CA ALA A 68 -1.81 1.19 9.09
C ALA A 68 -2.08 1.08 7.59
N VAL A 69 -2.33 -0.13 7.10
CA VAL A 69 -2.69 -0.40 5.71
C VAL A 69 -4.07 -1.05 5.68
N SER A 70 -4.98 -0.46 4.90
CA SER A 70 -6.35 -0.95 4.74
C SER A 70 -6.52 -1.68 3.41
N PHE A 71 -7.34 -2.74 3.41
CA PHE A 71 -7.70 -3.47 2.21
C PHE A 71 -9.22 -3.61 2.13
N ASP A 72 -9.79 -3.30 0.96
CA ASP A 72 -11.19 -3.55 0.67
C ASP A 72 -11.54 -5.03 0.86
N VAL A 73 -12.70 -5.26 1.49
CA VAL A 73 -13.34 -6.57 1.54
C VAL A 73 -14.19 -6.73 0.28
N SER A 74 -14.06 -7.86 -0.41
CA SER A 74 -14.80 -8.17 -1.64
C SER A 74 -16.31 -8.39 -1.43
N ARG A 75 -16.77 -8.33 -0.18
CA ARG A 75 -18.17 -8.62 0.17
C ARG A 75 -19.05 -7.43 -0.22
N SER A 76 -20.11 -7.72 -0.96
CA SER A 76 -21.18 -6.79 -1.30
C SER A 76 -21.54 -5.91 -0.10
N THR A 77 -21.09 -4.66 -0.12
CA THR A 77 -21.44 -3.70 0.91
C THR A 77 -22.85 -3.19 0.62
N PHE A 78 -23.61 -2.78 1.64
CA PHE A 78 -24.93 -2.12 1.51
C PHE A 78 -25.01 -1.05 0.40
N ARG A 79 -23.86 -0.45 0.03
CA ARG A 79 -23.70 0.52 -1.06
C ARG A 79 -23.99 -0.02 -2.47
N THR A 80 -23.94 -1.34 -2.70
CA THR A 80 -24.30 -1.94 -3.98
C THR A 80 -25.80 -2.20 -4.10
N GLU A 81 -26.51 -2.32 -2.97
CA GLU A 81 -27.97 -2.54 -2.94
C GLU A 81 -28.75 -1.24 -3.17
N GLU A 82 -28.20 -0.09 -2.76
CA GLU A 82 -28.87 1.21 -2.89
C GLU A 82 -28.64 1.89 -4.26
N TYR A 83 -27.60 1.48 -5.01
CA TYR A 83 -27.26 2.04 -6.33
C TYR A 83 -26.61 0.97 -7.23
N ALA A 84 -27.41 0.35 -8.09
CA ALA A 84 -26.94 -0.69 -9.02
C ALA A 84 -25.85 -0.18 -10.01
N ASP A 85 -25.85 1.12 -10.32
CA ASP A 85 -24.88 1.74 -11.24
C ASP A 85 -23.56 2.17 -10.55
N TYR A 86 -23.48 2.05 -9.23
CA TYR A 86 -22.28 2.42 -8.48
C TYR A 86 -21.17 1.39 -8.77
N LYS A 87 -20.30 1.76 -9.72
CA LYS A 87 -19.16 1.01 -10.33
C LYS A 87 -19.43 0.36 -11.70
N ALA A 88 -20.58 0.60 -12.34
CA ALA A 88 -20.92 0.01 -13.65
C ALA A 88 -19.92 0.34 -14.78
N GLY A 89 -19.12 1.42 -14.66
CA GLY A 89 -18.06 1.79 -15.61
C GLY A 89 -16.65 1.32 -15.26
N ARG A 90 -16.44 0.56 -14.17
CA ARG A 90 -15.10 0.05 -13.83
C ARG A 90 -14.83 -1.21 -14.64
N ALA A 91 -13.73 -1.23 -15.38
CA ALA A 91 -13.21 -2.45 -15.96
C ALA A 91 -12.98 -3.50 -14.85
N GLU A 92 -13.27 -4.77 -15.16
CA GLU A 92 -12.99 -5.85 -14.21
C GLU A 92 -11.52 -5.78 -13.77
N THR A 93 -11.32 -5.92 -12.46
CA THR A 93 -9.98 -5.99 -11.90
C THR A 93 -9.23 -7.19 -12.51
N PRO A 94 -8.06 -6.99 -13.14
CA PRO A 94 -7.32 -8.07 -13.81
C PRO A 94 -7.04 -9.24 -12.87
N THR A 95 -7.15 -10.47 -13.36
CA THR A 95 -6.90 -11.69 -12.57
C THR A 95 -5.49 -11.71 -12.00
N ASP A 96 -4.50 -11.31 -12.80
CA ASP A 96 -3.09 -11.22 -12.39
C ASP A 96 -2.84 -10.21 -11.27
N PHE A 97 -3.71 -9.20 -11.15
CA PHE A 97 -3.67 -8.27 -10.03
C PHE A 97 -4.25 -8.92 -8.76
N LYS A 98 -5.39 -9.59 -8.86
CA LYS A 98 -6.04 -10.25 -7.70
C LYS A 98 -5.08 -11.24 -7.02
N GLY A 99 -4.31 -12.01 -7.79
CA GLY A 99 -3.31 -12.94 -7.27
C GLY A 99 -2.13 -12.27 -6.54
N GLN A 100 -1.84 -11.00 -6.83
CA GLN A 100 -0.75 -10.27 -6.17
C GLN A 100 -1.18 -9.58 -4.86
N VAL A 101 -2.48 -9.39 -4.62
CA VAL A 101 -2.95 -8.74 -3.37
C VAL A 101 -2.64 -9.59 -2.14
N SER A 102 -2.67 -10.92 -2.22
CA SER A 102 -2.25 -11.79 -1.12
C SER A 102 -0.75 -11.64 -0.82
N LEU A 103 0.08 -11.60 -1.86
CA LEU A 103 1.53 -11.40 -1.72
C LEU A 103 1.87 -10.02 -1.10
N VAL A 104 1.12 -8.98 -1.45
CA VAL A 104 1.26 -7.65 -0.81
C VAL A 104 0.97 -7.73 0.70
N ARG A 105 -0.05 -8.50 1.12
CA ARG A 105 -0.34 -8.72 2.53
C ARG A 105 0.77 -9.50 3.24
N GLU A 106 1.32 -10.53 2.59
CA GLU A 106 2.45 -11.28 3.11
C GLU A 106 3.69 -10.39 3.34
N VAL A 107 3.98 -9.46 2.43
CA VAL A 107 5.05 -8.47 2.63
C VAL A 107 4.78 -7.60 3.86
N LEU A 108 3.55 -7.11 4.04
CA LEU A 108 3.20 -6.29 5.20
C LEU A 108 3.28 -7.07 6.51
N ASP A 109 2.89 -8.34 6.52
CA ASP A 109 3.00 -9.21 7.69
C ASP A 109 4.46 -9.51 8.03
N ALA A 110 5.34 -9.62 7.03
CA ALA A 110 6.79 -9.80 7.24
C ALA A 110 7.50 -8.55 7.80
N LEU A 111 6.89 -7.36 7.70
CA LEU A 111 7.42 -6.10 8.21
C LEU A 111 6.94 -5.76 9.63
N ARG A 112 6.10 -6.60 10.23
CA ARG A 112 5.57 -6.42 11.61
C ARG A 112 6.60 -6.71 12.69
#